data_AF-A0A356QIF8-F1
#
_entry.id   AF-A0A356QIF8-F1
#
_cell.length_a   1.000
_cell.length_b   1.000
_cell.length_c   1.000
_cell.angle_alpha   90.00
_cell.angle_beta   90.00
_cell.angle_gamma   90.00
#
_symmetry.space_group_name_H-M   'P 1'
#
loop_
_entity.id
_entity.type
_entity.pdbx_description
1 polymer ?
#
loop_
_entity_poly.entity_id
_entity_poly.type
_entity_poly.pdbx_seq_one_letter_code
_entity_poly.pdbx_strand_id
1 'polypeptide(L)'
;LRARLLWSTLLGAVLLATTDLLLQRFSGMVATLIPTGAVTGALGAPLLMWLIPRLKLQGDRPPQATGVALTRHAAPHRLATGLLLALVAAMVAGHLVGQGANGWSIIAPTNWGVIEWRFPRVIAAAASGLMLAIAGTILQRLSANPMASPEVLGISGGCAIALILGIYLLPAPSNAMLVAIGTLGALATLLVLVALNRKSGFVPERLLLSGVAISALFDAVRSVLLAGGDPRGQQVIAWLAGSTYYVDVGSALLVGSMAAGLALVSLPFTRWLDIMPLGAATARSLGIGLNRARLALLLLVALLTACATLVVGPLSFIGLLAPHMARLLGFSRARQHLVGAALIGMLLMVLADWVGRQIMLPYEIPAGLVASLIGGAYFMWGLRRL
;
A
#
# COMPACT_ATOMS: atom_id res chain seq x y z
N LEU A 1 1.25 14.27 29.32
CA LEU A 1 2.07 13.83 28.16
C LEU A 1 3.42 13.24 28.59
N ARG A 2 4.27 13.98 29.34
CA ARG A 2 5.59 13.51 29.80
C ARG A 2 5.59 12.14 30.50
N ALA A 3 4.69 11.94 31.47
CA ALA A 3 4.57 10.65 32.16
C ALA A 3 4.20 9.49 31.21
N ARG A 4 3.34 9.74 30.22
CA ARG A 4 2.99 8.72 29.21
C ARG A 4 4.18 8.37 28.33
N LEU A 5 4.99 9.36 27.93
CA LEU A 5 6.22 9.12 27.16
C LEU A 5 7.20 8.25 27.97
N LEU A 6 7.49 8.64 29.22
CA LEU A 6 8.38 7.89 30.12
C LEU A 6 7.91 6.45 30.36
N TRP A 7 6.62 6.25 30.69
CA TRP A 7 6.08 4.91 30.93
C TRP A 7 6.03 4.08 29.65
N SER A 8 5.71 4.69 28.49
CA SER A 8 5.72 3.97 27.21
C SER A 8 7.12 3.48 26.82
N THR A 9 8.16 4.29 27.07
CA THR A 9 9.55 3.91 26.79
C THR A 9 10.02 2.81 27.74
N LEU A 10 9.71 2.91 29.05
CA LEU A 10 10.10 1.92 30.04
C LEU A 10 9.39 0.59 29.82
N LEU A 11 8.06 0.60 29.61
CA LEU A 11 7.29 -0.61 29.34
C LEU A 11 7.73 -1.27 28.03
N GLY A 12 8.01 -0.48 26.99
CA GLY A 12 8.56 -0.99 25.74
C GLY A 12 9.91 -1.67 25.92
N ALA A 13 10.85 -1.02 26.63
CA ALA A 13 12.16 -1.57 26.92
C ALA A 13 12.09 -2.87 27.74
N VAL A 14 11.28 -2.88 28.80
CA VAL A 14 11.09 -4.08 29.64
C VAL A 14 10.48 -5.22 28.85
N LEU A 15 9.43 -4.96 28.07
CA LEU A 15 8.79 -5.99 27.25
C LEU A 15 9.77 -6.61 26.23
N LEU A 16 10.58 -5.77 25.58
CA LEU A 16 11.54 -6.22 24.58
C LEU A 16 12.65 -7.05 25.24
N ALA A 17 13.21 -6.56 26.36
CA ALA A 17 14.27 -7.22 27.09
C ALA A 17 13.80 -8.55 27.71
N THR A 18 12.61 -8.59 28.32
CA THR A 18 12.08 -9.84 28.88
C THR A 18 11.80 -10.86 27.78
N THR A 19 11.27 -10.44 26.63
CA THR A 19 11.06 -11.34 25.50
C THR A 19 12.37 -11.89 24.96
N ASP A 20 13.40 -11.05 24.85
CA ASP A 20 14.74 -11.46 24.40
C ASP A 20 15.36 -12.50 25.36
N LEU A 21 15.35 -12.19 26.66
CA LEU A 21 15.89 -13.08 27.70
C LEU A 21 15.15 -14.42 27.77
N LEU A 22 13.83 -14.42 27.55
CA LEU A 22 13.06 -15.66 27.45
C LEU A 22 13.48 -16.45 26.21
N LEU A 23 13.61 -15.82 25.04
CA LEU A 23 14.02 -16.52 23.83
C LEU A 23 15.43 -17.11 23.92
N GLN A 24 16.37 -16.39 24.53
CA GLN A 24 17.73 -16.91 24.75
C GLN A 24 17.71 -18.21 25.56
N ARG A 25 16.81 -18.35 26.55
CA ARG A 25 16.65 -19.60 27.31
C ARG A 25 16.08 -20.76 26.49
N PHE A 26 15.30 -20.49 25.46
CA PHE A 26 14.71 -21.50 24.58
C PHE A 26 15.54 -21.75 23.30
N SER A 27 16.61 -21.00 23.07
CA SER A 27 17.46 -21.13 21.88
C SER A 27 18.07 -22.51 21.71
N GLY A 28 18.30 -23.26 22.80
CA GLY A 28 18.79 -24.64 22.76
C GLY A 28 17.74 -25.67 22.30
N MET A 29 16.45 -25.32 22.25
CA MET A 29 15.36 -26.23 21.85
C MET A 29 14.91 -26.03 20.39
N VAL A 30 15.30 -24.93 19.76
CA VAL A 30 14.87 -24.57 18.40
C VAL A 30 16.11 -24.38 17.53
N ALA A 31 16.20 -25.10 16.41
CA ALA A 31 17.36 -25.07 15.51
C ALA A 31 17.58 -23.71 14.81
N THR A 32 16.64 -22.78 14.94
CA THR A 32 16.60 -21.49 14.24
C THR A 32 16.48 -20.33 15.23
N LEU A 33 17.31 -19.30 15.05
CA LEU A 33 17.26 -18.06 15.81
C LEU A 33 15.94 -17.32 15.52
N ILE A 34 15.02 -17.33 16.48
CA ILE A 34 13.76 -16.59 16.37
C ILE A 34 14.01 -15.12 16.69
N PRO A 35 13.67 -14.17 15.79
CA PRO A 35 13.85 -12.75 16.07
C PRO A 35 12.95 -12.28 17.22
N THR A 36 13.52 -11.59 18.21
CA THR A 36 12.79 -11.05 19.37
C THR A 36 11.66 -10.09 18.98
N GLY A 37 11.88 -9.30 17.92
CA GLY A 37 10.85 -8.43 17.33
C GLY A 37 9.62 -9.20 16.84
N ALA A 38 9.80 -10.42 16.34
CA ALA A 38 8.71 -11.26 15.88
C ALA A 38 7.84 -11.75 17.05
N VAL A 39 8.46 -12.21 18.13
CA VAL A 39 7.72 -12.74 19.29
C VAL A 39 7.00 -11.62 20.04
N THR A 40 7.65 -10.48 20.22
CA THR A 40 7.01 -9.28 20.79
C THR A 40 5.84 -8.80 19.93
N GLY A 41 5.98 -8.78 18.60
CA GLY A 41 4.89 -8.46 17.68
C GLY A 41 3.72 -9.46 17.73
N ALA A 42 4.04 -10.76 17.78
CA ALA A 42 3.05 -11.83 17.87
C ALA A 42 2.21 -11.77 19.16
N LEU A 43 2.80 -11.34 20.28
CA LEU A 43 2.10 -11.13 21.55
C LEU A 43 1.37 -9.78 21.59
N GLY A 44 1.99 -8.73 21.05
CA GLY A 44 1.47 -7.36 21.07
C GLY A 44 0.24 -7.17 20.18
N ALA A 45 0.20 -7.82 19.01
CA ALA A 45 -0.91 -7.66 18.06
C ALA A 45 -2.27 -8.13 18.61
N PRO A 46 -2.42 -9.33 19.21
CA PRO A 46 -3.66 -9.75 19.87
C PRO A 46 -4.07 -8.81 21.02
N LEU A 47 -3.10 -8.34 21.81
CA LEU A 47 -3.36 -7.41 22.90
C LEU A 47 -3.91 -6.07 22.38
N LEU A 48 -3.31 -5.53 21.31
CA LEU A 48 -3.81 -4.33 20.64
C LEU A 48 -5.22 -4.55 20.07
N MET A 49 -5.47 -5.68 19.40
CA MET A 49 -6.82 -6.03 18.90
C MET A 49 -7.86 -6.10 20.01
N TRP A 50 -7.49 -6.61 21.18
CA TRP A 50 -8.36 -6.66 22.36
C TRP A 50 -8.61 -5.28 22.99
N LEU A 51 -7.63 -4.38 22.92
CA LEU A 51 -7.73 -3.03 23.50
C LEU A 51 -8.49 -2.04 22.59
N ILE A 52 -8.38 -2.16 21.26
CA ILE A 52 -9.00 -1.25 20.29
C ILE A 52 -10.52 -1.05 20.51
N PRO A 53 -11.34 -2.10 20.77
CA PRO A 53 -12.76 -1.94 21.07
C PRO A 53 -13.05 -1.09 22.31
N ARG A 54 -12.11 -1.03 23.25
CA ARG A 54 -12.24 -0.31 24.53
C ARG A 54 -11.85 1.17 24.40
N LEU A 55 -11.25 1.57 23.28
CA LEU A 55 -10.91 2.95 23.00
C LEU A 55 -12.17 3.75 22.62
N LYS A 56 -12.44 4.81 23.39
CA LYS A 56 -13.42 5.85 23.05
C LYS A 56 -12.88 6.72 21.91
N LEU A 57 -13.00 6.22 20.69
CA LEU A 57 -12.61 6.94 19.48
C LEU A 57 -13.73 7.92 19.09
N GLN A 58 -13.39 9.17 18.78
CA GLN A 58 -14.32 10.25 18.48
C GLN A 58 -14.76 10.25 17.00
N GLY A 59 -14.98 9.07 16.40
CA GLY A 59 -15.10 8.89 14.95
C GLY A 59 -16.32 9.52 14.26
N ASP A 60 -17.22 10.17 15.00
CA ASP A 60 -18.42 10.84 14.46
C ASP A 60 -18.34 12.37 14.49
N ARG A 61 -17.30 12.96 15.10
CA ARG A 61 -17.09 14.41 15.08
C ARG A 61 -16.42 14.83 13.76
N PRO A 62 -16.76 16.01 13.22
CA PRO A 62 -16.01 16.56 12.11
C PRO A 62 -14.53 16.71 12.54
N PRO A 63 -13.58 16.26 11.70
CA PRO A 63 -12.16 16.41 11.98
C PRO A 63 -11.84 17.89 12.19
N GLN A 64 -11.03 18.21 13.21
CA GLN A 64 -10.52 19.56 13.37
C GLN A 64 -9.67 19.90 12.14
N ALA A 65 -9.94 21.04 11.51
CA ALA A 65 -9.19 21.50 10.35
C ALA A 65 -7.72 21.71 10.75
N THR A 66 -6.87 20.73 10.46
CA THR A 66 -5.43 20.81 10.70
C THR A 66 -4.79 21.71 9.64
N GLY A 67 -4.77 23.01 9.92
CA GLY A 67 -3.68 23.96 9.65
C GLY A 67 -3.29 24.31 8.20
N VAL A 68 -3.53 23.48 7.19
CA VAL A 68 -3.13 23.81 5.81
C VAL A 68 -4.33 24.32 5.04
N ALA A 69 -4.39 25.64 4.83
CA ALA A 69 -5.31 26.27 3.89
C ALA A 69 -4.97 25.80 2.47
N LEU A 70 -5.53 24.67 2.06
CA LEU A 70 -5.34 24.11 0.73
C LEU A 70 -6.12 24.97 -0.27
N THR A 71 -5.39 25.68 -1.13
CA THR A 71 -5.98 26.49 -2.18
C THR A 71 -6.47 25.59 -3.31
N ARG A 72 -7.67 25.87 -3.81
CA ARG A 72 -8.19 25.19 -4.99
C ARG A 72 -7.43 25.71 -6.20
N HIS A 73 -6.89 24.81 -7.02
CA HIS A 73 -6.25 25.23 -8.28
C HIS A 73 -7.30 25.85 -9.21
N ALA A 74 -6.98 26.97 -9.85
CA ALA A 74 -7.93 27.71 -10.70
C ALA A 74 -8.39 26.88 -11.92
N ALA A 75 -7.47 26.09 -12.49
CA ALA A 75 -7.73 25.23 -13.65
C ALA A 75 -7.26 23.78 -13.42
N PRO A 76 -8.00 22.97 -12.63
CA PRO A 76 -7.58 21.61 -12.28
C PRO A 76 -7.53 20.66 -13.49
N HIS A 77 -8.31 20.94 -14.55
CA HIS A 77 -8.26 20.17 -15.79
C HIS A 77 -6.95 20.38 -16.55
N ARG A 78 -6.42 21.61 -16.62
CA ARG A 78 -5.13 21.91 -17.26
C ARG A 78 -3.96 21.25 -16.53
N LEU A 79 -4.03 21.25 -15.20
CA LEU A 79 -3.06 20.54 -14.38
C LEU A 79 -3.11 19.02 -14.64
N ALA A 80 -4.32 18.45 -14.69
CA ALA A 80 -4.49 17.03 -15.02
C ALA A 80 -3.98 16.70 -16.43
N THR A 81 -4.20 17.56 -17.43
CA THR A 81 -3.62 17.36 -18.76
C THR A 81 -2.10 17.45 -18.74
N GLY A 82 -1.51 18.36 -17.96
CA GLY A 82 -0.06 18.43 -17.77
C GLY A 82 0.52 17.15 -17.15
N LEU A 83 -0.14 16.62 -16.12
CA LEU A 83 0.24 15.34 -15.50
C LEU A 83 0.09 14.16 -16.47
N LEU A 84 -0.96 14.16 -17.30
CA LEU A 84 -1.14 13.14 -18.34
C LEU A 84 -0.02 13.19 -19.37
N LEU A 85 0.36 14.38 -19.85
CA LEU A 85 1.48 14.54 -20.78
C LEU A 85 2.80 14.08 -20.16
N ALA A 86 3.05 14.43 -18.89
CA ALA A 86 4.22 13.97 -18.16
C ALA A 86 4.25 12.44 -17.99
N LEU A 87 3.09 11.82 -17.70
CA LEU A 87 2.95 10.37 -17.64
C LEU A 87 3.27 9.71 -18.99
N VAL A 88 2.69 10.21 -20.09
CA VAL A 88 2.96 9.68 -21.43
C VAL A 88 4.44 9.80 -21.76
N ALA A 89 5.07 10.94 -21.48
CA ALA A 89 6.50 11.13 -21.67
C ALA A 89 7.34 10.15 -20.83
N ALA A 90 6.98 9.95 -19.55
CA ALA A 90 7.66 8.99 -18.67
C ALA A 90 7.48 7.54 -19.14
N MET A 91 6.31 7.17 -19.65
CA MET A 91 6.08 5.86 -20.23
C MET A 91 6.94 5.67 -21.48
N VAL A 92 6.96 6.63 -22.41
CA VAL A 92 7.80 6.57 -23.62
C VAL A 92 9.27 6.45 -23.24
N ALA A 93 9.77 7.28 -22.30
CA ALA A 93 11.13 7.18 -21.79
C ALA A 93 11.40 5.82 -21.11
N GLY A 94 10.44 5.30 -20.35
CA GLY A 94 10.50 4.01 -19.67
C GLY A 94 10.72 2.82 -20.61
N HIS A 95 10.23 2.91 -21.84
CA HIS A 95 10.42 1.91 -22.90
C HIS A 95 11.71 2.17 -23.67
N LEU A 96 11.93 3.39 -24.14
CA LEU A 96 12.94 3.70 -25.15
C LEU A 96 14.30 4.10 -24.56
N VAL A 97 14.36 4.65 -23.35
CA VAL A 97 15.61 5.15 -22.77
C VAL A 97 16.15 4.16 -21.77
N GLY A 98 17.43 3.82 -21.86
CA GLY A 98 18.13 3.10 -20.80
C GLY A 98 19.61 2.89 -21.07
N GLN A 99 20.29 2.36 -20.07
CA GLN A 99 21.70 2.01 -20.11
C GLN A 99 21.88 0.61 -20.71
N GLY A 100 22.89 0.46 -21.56
CA GLY A 100 23.41 -0.81 -22.05
C GLY A 100 24.92 -0.89 -21.81
N ALA A 101 25.57 -1.90 -22.40
CA ALA A 101 27.02 -2.10 -22.25
C ALA A 101 27.87 -0.88 -22.65
N ASN A 102 27.38 -0.08 -23.61
CA ASN A 102 28.07 1.11 -24.13
C ASN A 102 27.57 2.43 -23.47
N GLY A 103 26.84 2.35 -22.36
CA GLY A 103 26.26 3.49 -21.67
C GLY A 103 24.82 3.81 -22.08
N TRP A 104 24.42 5.07 -21.95
CA TRP A 104 23.05 5.52 -22.23
C TRP A 104 22.74 5.49 -23.72
N SER A 105 21.62 4.89 -24.08
CA SER A 105 21.14 4.86 -25.47
C SER A 105 19.64 5.03 -25.55
N ILE A 106 19.19 5.54 -26.70
CA ILE A 106 17.78 5.52 -27.08
C ILE A 106 17.59 4.27 -27.93
N ILE A 107 16.82 3.33 -27.41
CA ILE A 107 16.47 2.08 -28.06
C ILE A 107 15.42 2.39 -29.13
N ALA A 108 15.68 1.92 -30.35
CA ALA A 108 14.73 2.06 -31.44
C ALA A 108 13.41 1.32 -31.10
N PRO A 109 12.23 1.90 -31.42
CA PRO A 109 10.94 1.24 -31.22
C PRO A 109 10.78 -0.11 -31.93
N THR A 110 11.64 -0.39 -32.91
CA THR A 110 11.67 -1.66 -33.66
C THR A 110 12.47 -2.76 -32.97
N ASN A 111 13.21 -2.46 -31.90
CA ASN A 111 13.98 -3.46 -31.15
C ASN A 111 13.06 -4.25 -30.21
N TRP A 112 12.34 -5.21 -30.78
CA TRP A 112 11.34 -6.01 -30.07
C TRP A 112 11.93 -6.78 -28.89
N GLY A 113 13.17 -7.27 -29.01
CA GLY A 113 13.84 -8.04 -27.98
C GLY A 113 14.04 -7.29 -26.65
N VAL A 114 14.03 -5.94 -26.65
CA VAL A 114 14.07 -5.15 -25.41
C VAL A 114 12.68 -4.70 -24.98
N ILE A 115 11.83 -4.34 -25.95
CA ILE A 115 10.49 -3.82 -25.68
C ILE A 115 9.59 -4.88 -25.06
N GLU A 116 9.72 -6.14 -25.48
CA GLU A 116 8.95 -7.27 -24.94
C GLU A 116 9.12 -7.43 -23.42
N TRP A 117 10.31 -7.13 -22.88
CA TRP A 117 10.58 -7.19 -21.43
C TRP A 117 10.22 -5.90 -20.70
N ARG A 118 10.26 -4.74 -21.36
CA ARG A 118 9.98 -3.43 -20.74
C ARG A 118 8.49 -3.11 -20.70
N PHE A 119 7.77 -3.47 -21.76
CA PHE A 119 6.35 -3.19 -21.91
C PHE A 119 5.49 -3.69 -20.74
N PRO A 120 5.51 -4.99 -20.39
CA PRO A 120 4.65 -5.50 -19.32
C PRO A 120 4.97 -4.84 -17.98
N ARG A 121 6.25 -4.54 -17.72
CA ARG A 121 6.72 -3.90 -16.49
C ARG A 121 6.20 -2.47 -16.34
N VAL A 122 6.30 -1.66 -17.39
CA VAL A 122 5.81 -0.27 -17.36
C VAL A 122 4.30 -0.23 -17.20
N ILE A 123 3.56 -1.13 -17.87
CA ILE A 123 2.10 -1.22 -17.73
C ILE A 123 1.70 -1.66 -16.33
N ALA A 124 2.35 -2.69 -15.76
CA ALA A 124 2.09 -3.13 -14.39
C ALA A 124 2.43 -2.04 -13.34
N ALA A 125 3.55 -1.33 -13.52
CA ALA A 125 3.92 -0.20 -12.68
C ALA A 125 2.83 0.88 -12.69
N ALA A 126 2.39 1.31 -13.88
CA ALA A 126 1.32 2.28 -14.02
C ALA A 126 0.02 1.77 -13.37
N ALA A 127 -0.43 0.57 -13.72
CA ALA A 127 -1.68 0.00 -13.21
C ALA A 127 -1.70 -0.11 -11.68
N SER A 128 -0.61 -0.57 -11.06
CA SER A 128 -0.48 -0.61 -9.59
C SER A 128 -0.45 0.77 -8.97
N GLY A 129 0.28 1.72 -9.57
CA GLY A 129 0.30 3.11 -9.14
C GLY A 129 -1.09 3.76 -9.15
N LEU A 130 -1.88 3.50 -10.19
CA LEU A 130 -3.27 3.92 -10.30
C LEU A 130 -4.14 3.31 -9.17
N MET A 131 -4.05 1.99 -8.99
CA MET A 131 -4.91 1.28 -8.02
C MET A 131 -4.62 1.74 -6.58
N LEU A 132 -3.34 1.81 -6.20
CA LEU A 132 -2.92 2.24 -4.88
C LEU A 132 -3.26 3.71 -4.62
N ALA A 133 -3.08 4.60 -5.60
CA ALA A 133 -3.42 6.01 -5.44
C ALA A 133 -4.94 6.24 -5.28
N ILE A 134 -5.78 5.49 -6.01
CA ILE A 134 -7.23 5.53 -5.83
C ILE A 134 -7.63 4.99 -4.45
N ALA A 135 -7.09 3.83 -4.06
CA ALA A 135 -7.33 3.23 -2.75
C ALA A 135 -6.95 4.19 -1.62
N GLY A 136 -5.78 4.84 -1.75
CA GLY A 136 -5.30 5.92 -0.91
C GLY A 136 -6.25 7.10 -0.82
N THR A 137 -6.68 7.63 -1.96
CA THR A 137 -7.60 8.77 -2.03
C THR A 137 -8.91 8.47 -1.29
N ILE A 138 -9.48 7.28 -1.53
CA ILE A 138 -10.70 6.83 -0.87
C ILE A 138 -10.49 6.78 0.64
N LEU A 139 -9.42 6.13 1.10
CA LEU A 139 -9.16 5.94 2.51
C LEU A 139 -8.87 7.27 3.24
N GLN A 140 -8.09 8.16 2.64
CA GLN A 140 -7.79 9.48 3.21
C GLN A 140 -9.01 10.39 3.28
N ARG A 141 -9.93 10.30 2.32
CA ARG A 141 -11.20 11.04 2.38
C ARG A 141 -12.17 10.43 3.37
N LEU A 142 -12.28 9.10 3.38
CA LEU A 142 -13.18 8.39 4.27
C LEU A 142 -12.79 8.59 5.73
N SER A 143 -11.49 8.50 6.04
CA SER A 143 -10.95 8.72 7.39
C SER A 143 -10.74 10.19 7.75
N ALA A 144 -10.83 11.08 6.76
CA ALA A 144 -10.37 12.46 6.87
C ALA A 144 -8.94 12.60 7.45
N ASN A 145 -8.12 11.57 7.25
CA ASN A 145 -6.73 11.53 7.70
C ASN A 145 -5.82 11.53 6.46
N PRO A 146 -5.04 12.60 6.21
CA PRO A 146 -4.13 12.65 5.08
C PRO A 146 -3.00 11.61 5.16
N MET A 147 -2.76 11.02 6.32
CA MET A 147 -1.75 9.98 6.55
C MET A 147 -2.33 8.56 6.48
N ALA A 148 -3.60 8.39 6.07
CA ALA A 148 -4.14 7.05 5.87
C ALA A 148 -3.55 6.40 4.60
N SER A 149 -3.11 5.15 4.74
CA SER A 149 -2.57 4.33 3.65
C SER A 149 -3.35 3.00 3.53
N PRO A 150 -3.68 2.53 2.32
CA PRO A 150 -4.30 1.22 2.12
C PRO A 150 -3.39 0.06 2.56
N GLU A 151 -2.07 0.24 2.55
CA GLU A 151 -1.09 -0.77 2.98
C GLU A 151 -1.25 -1.11 4.47
N VAL A 152 -1.79 -0.17 5.27
CA VAL A 152 -2.00 -0.33 6.71
C VAL A 152 -3.22 -1.20 7.04
N LEU A 153 -4.02 -1.60 6.05
CA LEU A 153 -5.21 -2.44 6.27
C LEU A 153 -4.89 -3.91 6.58
N GLY A 154 -3.64 -4.33 6.46
CA GLY A 154 -3.21 -5.71 6.66
C GLY A 154 -3.49 -6.64 5.47
N ILE A 155 -4.27 -6.20 4.49
CA ILE A 155 -4.65 -6.98 3.30
C ILE A 155 -3.40 -7.44 2.53
N SER A 156 -2.44 -6.54 2.35
CA SER A 156 -1.17 -6.86 1.68
C SER A 156 -0.35 -7.87 2.48
N GLY A 157 -0.35 -7.78 3.82
CA GLY A 157 0.28 -8.77 4.69
C GLY A 157 -0.40 -10.13 4.62
N GLY A 158 -1.73 -10.17 4.50
CA GLY A 158 -2.50 -11.40 4.32
C GLY A 158 -2.18 -12.12 3.01
N CYS A 159 -2.07 -11.35 1.93
CA CYS A 159 -1.58 -11.84 0.64
C CYS A 159 -0.16 -12.42 0.78
N ALA A 160 0.73 -11.70 1.46
CA ALA A 160 2.11 -12.12 1.68
C ALA A 160 2.21 -13.43 2.46
N ILE A 161 1.51 -13.55 3.59
CA ILE A 161 1.52 -14.78 4.39
C ILE A 161 0.98 -15.97 3.61
N ALA A 162 -0.13 -15.81 2.88
CA ALA A 162 -0.67 -16.89 2.07
C ALA A 162 0.30 -17.34 0.98
N LEU A 163 0.97 -16.40 0.31
CA LEU A 163 2.00 -16.71 -0.69
C LEU A 163 3.20 -17.45 -0.08
N ILE A 164 3.68 -16.99 1.09
CA ILE A 164 4.77 -17.66 1.80
C ILE A 164 4.36 -19.10 2.13
N LEU A 165 3.17 -19.29 2.71
CA LEU A 165 2.66 -20.63 3.00
C LEU A 165 2.54 -21.49 1.74
N GLY A 166 2.08 -20.92 0.62
CA GLY A 166 2.02 -21.61 -0.67
C GLY A 166 3.40 -22.07 -1.15
N ILE A 167 4.42 -21.21 -1.07
CA ILE A 167 5.80 -21.50 -1.50
C ILE A 167 6.45 -22.60 -0.64
N TYR A 168 6.16 -22.62 0.67
CA TYR A 168 6.75 -23.60 1.59
C TYR A 168 6.01 -24.93 1.59
N LEU A 169 4.67 -24.92 1.53
CA LEU A 169 3.85 -26.13 1.69
C LEU A 169 3.57 -26.87 0.38
N LEU A 170 3.56 -26.18 -0.77
CA LEU A 170 3.22 -26.79 -2.05
C LEU A 170 4.49 -27.16 -2.85
N PRO A 171 4.50 -28.33 -3.51
CA PRO A 171 5.58 -28.69 -4.41
C PRO A 171 5.44 -27.90 -5.73
N ALA A 172 6.40 -27.03 -6.01
CA ALA A 172 6.52 -26.27 -7.27
C ALA A 172 5.20 -25.60 -7.74
N PRO A 173 4.59 -24.70 -6.94
CA PRO A 173 3.33 -24.07 -7.30
C PRO A 173 3.49 -23.20 -8.56
N SER A 174 2.50 -23.24 -9.45
CA SER A 174 2.46 -22.38 -10.62
C SER A 174 2.14 -20.92 -10.24
N ASN A 175 2.50 -19.95 -11.09
CA ASN A 175 2.20 -18.54 -10.84
C ASN A 175 0.70 -18.29 -10.65
N ALA A 176 -0.16 -18.94 -11.45
CA ALA A 176 -1.61 -18.83 -11.30
C ALA A 176 -2.10 -19.35 -9.94
N MET A 177 -1.51 -20.44 -9.44
CA MET A 177 -1.82 -20.99 -8.13
C MET A 177 -1.38 -20.05 -7.01
N LEU A 178 -0.19 -19.46 -7.12
CA LEU A 178 0.29 -18.45 -6.18
C LEU A 178 -0.62 -17.22 -6.16
N VAL A 179 -1.03 -16.71 -7.33
CA VAL A 179 -1.99 -15.60 -7.42
C VAL A 179 -3.32 -15.95 -6.75
N ALA A 180 -3.84 -17.16 -6.96
CA ALA A 180 -5.07 -17.61 -6.33
C ALA A 180 -4.93 -17.69 -4.80
N ILE A 181 -3.84 -18.27 -4.29
CA ILE A 181 -3.57 -18.38 -2.85
C ILE A 181 -3.40 -17.00 -2.21
N GLY A 182 -2.63 -16.11 -2.84
CA GLY A 182 -2.47 -14.73 -2.40
C GLY A 182 -3.81 -13.98 -2.36
N THR A 183 -4.65 -14.18 -3.37
CA THR A 183 -6.02 -13.62 -3.41
C THR A 183 -6.87 -14.15 -2.26
N LEU A 184 -6.82 -15.45 -1.97
CA LEU A 184 -7.52 -16.05 -0.83
C LEU A 184 -7.02 -15.49 0.50
N GLY A 185 -5.72 -15.28 0.66
CA GLY A 185 -5.13 -14.65 1.85
C GLY A 185 -5.58 -13.20 2.05
N ALA A 186 -5.61 -12.43 0.97
CA ALA A 186 -6.14 -11.06 0.97
C ALA A 186 -7.63 -11.03 1.34
N LEU A 187 -8.43 -11.94 0.76
CA LEU A 187 -9.87 -12.06 1.03
C LEU A 187 -10.14 -12.49 2.48
N ALA A 188 -9.42 -13.49 2.99
CA ALA A 188 -9.53 -13.94 4.37
C ALA A 188 -9.24 -12.79 5.35
N THR A 189 -8.18 -12.02 5.07
CA THR A 189 -7.82 -10.85 5.87
C THR A 189 -8.89 -9.77 5.82
N LEU A 190 -9.45 -9.49 4.64
CA LEU A 190 -10.57 -8.57 4.48
C LEU A 190 -11.79 -9.01 5.30
N LEU A 191 -12.13 -10.30 5.27
CA LEU A 191 -13.24 -10.85 6.04
C LEU A 191 -13.01 -10.68 7.55
N VAL A 192 -11.80 -10.95 8.04
CA VAL A 192 -11.42 -10.69 9.44
C VAL A 192 -11.56 -9.21 9.79
N LEU A 193 -11.02 -8.32 8.95
CA LEU A 193 -11.11 -6.87 9.16
C LEU A 193 -12.56 -6.38 9.23
N VAL A 194 -13.41 -6.86 8.31
CA VAL A 194 -14.85 -6.55 8.26
C VAL A 194 -15.56 -7.11 9.50
N ALA A 195 -15.28 -8.35 9.89
CA ALA A 195 -15.89 -8.99 11.05
C ALA A 195 -15.58 -8.23 12.35
N LEU A 196 -14.31 -7.84 12.55
CA LEU A 196 -13.87 -7.07 13.71
C LEU A 196 -14.50 -5.68 13.78
N ASN A 197 -14.77 -5.06 12.62
CA ASN A 197 -15.29 -3.69 12.54
C ASN A 197 -16.80 -3.58 12.27
N ARG A 198 -17.51 -4.70 12.15
CA ARG A 198 -18.97 -4.69 11.88
C ARG A 198 -19.75 -4.00 13.01
N LYS A 199 -19.39 -4.28 14.27
CA LYS A 199 -20.06 -3.68 15.45
C LYS A 199 -19.75 -2.19 15.62
N SER A 200 -18.63 -1.71 15.06
CA SER A 200 -18.23 -0.31 15.16
C SER A 200 -18.83 0.58 14.06
N GLY A 201 -19.64 0.02 13.13
CA GLY A 201 -20.15 0.77 11.99
C GLY A 201 -19.05 1.18 11.00
N PHE A 202 -17.97 0.40 10.94
CA PHE A 202 -16.84 0.60 10.03
C PHE A 202 -16.17 1.99 10.17
N VAL A 203 -16.09 2.51 11.39
CA VAL A 203 -15.38 3.78 11.67
C VAL A 203 -13.93 3.67 11.17
N PRO A 204 -13.45 4.57 10.30
CA PRO A 204 -12.16 4.41 9.63
C PRO A 204 -10.97 4.37 10.59
N GLU A 205 -10.97 5.16 11.66
CA GLU A 205 -9.91 5.15 12.68
C GLU A 205 -9.75 3.78 13.33
N ARG A 206 -10.87 3.15 13.71
CA ARG A 206 -10.87 1.79 14.30
C ARG A 206 -10.34 0.77 13.30
N LEU A 207 -10.76 0.91 12.06
CA LEU A 207 -10.37 0.01 10.98
C LEU A 207 -8.88 0.10 10.66
N LEU A 208 -8.32 1.31 10.63
CA LEU A 208 -6.87 1.53 10.50
C LEU A 208 -6.11 0.89 11.67
N LEU A 209 -6.57 1.07 12.92
CA LEU A 209 -5.94 0.45 14.08
C LEU A 209 -6.01 -1.09 14.04
N SER A 210 -7.16 -1.65 13.63
CA SER A 210 -7.28 -3.10 13.42
C SER A 210 -6.31 -3.60 12.35
N GLY A 211 -6.19 -2.85 11.24
CA GLY A 211 -5.26 -3.17 10.16
C GLY A 211 -3.79 -3.14 10.59
N VAL A 212 -3.37 -2.13 11.37
CA VAL A 212 -2.03 -2.07 11.97
C VAL A 212 -1.77 -3.31 12.82
N ALA A 213 -2.72 -3.70 13.67
CA ALA A 213 -2.57 -4.87 14.51
C ALA A 213 -2.48 -6.18 13.69
N ILE A 214 -3.29 -6.32 12.64
CA ILE A 214 -3.21 -7.47 11.72
C ILE A 214 -1.85 -7.50 11.02
N SER A 215 -1.37 -6.36 10.53
CA SER A 215 -0.10 -6.25 9.83
C SER A 215 1.07 -6.63 10.74
N ALA A 216 1.08 -6.14 11.98
CA ALA A 216 2.10 -6.50 12.97
C ALA A 216 2.12 -8.01 13.28
N LEU A 217 0.95 -8.65 13.32
CA LEU A 217 0.86 -10.11 13.48
C LEU A 217 1.47 -10.84 12.27
N PHE A 218 1.14 -10.39 11.05
CA PHE A 218 1.70 -10.98 9.84
C PHE A 218 3.20 -10.75 9.71
N ASP A 219 3.72 -9.57 10.08
CA ASP A 219 5.15 -9.30 10.08
C ASP A 219 5.91 -10.20 11.08
N ALA A 220 5.30 -10.47 12.24
CA ALA A 220 5.84 -11.42 13.20
C ALA A 220 5.92 -12.84 12.62
N VAL A 221 4.82 -13.34 12.04
CA VAL A 221 4.78 -14.67 11.43
C VAL A 221 5.79 -14.78 10.27
N ARG A 222 5.83 -13.78 9.40
CA ARG A 222 6.79 -13.70 8.29
C ARG A 222 8.23 -13.76 8.79
N SER A 223 8.54 -13.01 9.84
CA SER A 223 9.91 -12.95 10.40
C SER A 223 10.36 -14.29 10.94
N VAL A 224 9.47 -15.06 11.58
CA VAL A 224 9.74 -16.44 12.04
C VAL A 224 9.97 -17.37 10.85
N LEU A 225 9.10 -17.32 9.84
CA LEU A 225 9.19 -18.19 8.67
C LEU A 225 10.48 -17.96 7.86
N LEU A 226 10.92 -16.71 7.74
CA LEU A 226 12.14 -16.35 7.00
C LEU A 226 13.44 -16.59 7.80
N ALA A 227 13.36 -16.84 9.09
CA ALA A 227 14.54 -17.10 9.92
C ALA A 227 15.17 -18.48 9.65
N GLY A 228 14.45 -19.40 8.99
CA GLY A 228 14.85 -20.80 8.82
C GLY A 228 16.00 -21.08 7.85
N GLY A 229 16.58 -20.05 7.21
CA GLY A 229 17.70 -20.22 6.27
C GLY A 229 17.36 -20.93 4.96
N ASP A 230 16.08 -21.24 4.71
CA ASP A 230 15.61 -21.87 3.47
C ASP A 230 15.90 -20.95 2.27
N PRO A 231 16.52 -21.45 1.18
CA PRO A 231 16.75 -20.69 -0.05
C PRO A 231 15.48 -20.06 -0.66
N ARG A 232 14.30 -20.68 -0.47
CA ARG A 232 13.00 -20.14 -0.88
C ARG A 232 12.69 -18.81 -0.19
N GLY A 233 13.24 -18.59 1.00
CA GLY A 233 13.15 -17.32 1.72
C GLY A 233 13.70 -16.14 0.93
N GLN A 234 14.74 -16.34 0.12
CA GLN A 234 15.30 -15.29 -0.72
C GLN A 234 14.34 -14.89 -1.85
N GLN A 235 13.65 -15.86 -2.46
CA GLN A 235 12.61 -15.60 -3.46
C GLN A 235 11.45 -14.81 -2.86
N VAL A 236 11.06 -15.16 -1.64
CA VAL A 236 10.04 -14.45 -0.87
C VAL A 236 10.48 -13.02 -0.55
N ILE A 237 11.72 -12.80 -0.11
CA ILE A 237 12.27 -11.46 0.16
C ILE A 237 12.26 -10.60 -1.11
N ALA A 238 12.69 -11.17 -2.24
CA ALA A 238 12.69 -10.48 -3.53
C ALA A 238 11.27 -10.07 -3.99
N TRP A 239 10.28 -10.94 -3.80
CA TRP A 239 8.88 -10.60 -4.08
C TRP A 239 8.35 -9.51 -3.14
N LEU A 240 8.69 -9.60 -1.84
CA LEU A 240 8.22 -8.64 -0.83
C LEU A 240 8.80 -7.25 -0.99
N ALA A 241 9.98 -7.13 -1.58
CA ALA A 241 10.58 -5.84 -1.96
C ALA A 241 9.76 -5.10 -3.04
N GLY A 242 8.85 -5.79 -3.71
CA GLY A 242 7.93 -5.24 -4.68
C GLY A 242 8.57 -5.00 -6.04
N SER A 243 8.49 -6.00 -6.90
CA SER A 243 9.15 -6.01 -8.21
C SER A 243 8.15 -6.19 -9.34
N THR A 244 8.47 -5.62 -10.51
CA THR A 244 7.75 -5.81 -11.77
C THR A 244 8.36 -6.92 -12.61
N TYR A 245 9.39 -7.63 -12.09
CA TYR A 245 10.36 -8.39 -12.89
C TYR A 245 9.75 -9.54 -13.68
N TYR A 246 8.75 -10.19 -13.12
CA TYR A 246 8.15 -11.41 -13.65
C TYR A 246 6.79 -11.19 -14.32
N VAL A 247 6.44 -9.94 -14.60
CA VAL A 247 5.19 -9.61 -15.28
C VAL A 247 5.35 -9.90 -16.78
N ASP A 248 4.51 -10.79 -17.30
CA ASP A 248 4.37 -11.06 -18.73
C ASP A 248 3.32 -10.14 -19.38
N VAL A 249 3.26 -10.15 -20.72
CA VAL A 249 2.33 -9.30 -21.48
C VAL A 249 0.86 -9.59 -21.14
N GLY A 250 0.49 -10.86 -20.96
CA GLY A 250 -0.87 -11.27 -20.64
C GLY A 250 -1.30 -10.76 -19.26
N SER A 251 -0.47 -10.96 -18.24
CA SER A 251 -0.74 -10.42 -16.90
C SER A 251 -0.76 -8.90 -16.88
N ALA A 252 0.13 -8.21 -17.62
CA ALA A 252 0.12 -6.76 -17.72
C ALA A 252 -1.18 -6.20 -18.31
N LEU A 253 -1.69 -6.80 -19.39
CA LEU A 253 -2.96 -6.40 -20.00
C LEU A 253 -4.15 -6.67 -19.08
N LEU A 254 -4.17 -7.84 -18.42
CA LEU A 254 -5.20 -8.17 -17.43
C LEU A 254 -5.23 -7.14 -16.31
N VAL A 255 -4.08 -6.86 -15.68
CA VAL A 255 -3.96 -5.91 -14.57
C VAL A 255 -4.29 -4.49 -15.02
N GLY A 256 -3.85 -4.08 -16.22
CA GLY A 256 -4.20 -2.79 -16.80
C GLY A 256 -5.71 -2.63 -17.00
N SER A 257 -6.37 -3.66 -17.53
CA SER A 257 -7.83 -3.66 -17.71
C SER A 257 -8.59 -3.65 -16.38
N MET A 258 -8.13 -4.41 -15.38
CA MET A 258 -8.68 -4.41 -14.03
C MET A 258 -8.52 -3.04 -13.35
N ALA A 259 -7.34 -2.43 -13.47
CA ALA A 259 -7.07 -1.10 -12.93
C ALA A 259 -8.01 -0.06 -13.55
N ALA A 260 -8.18 -0.08 -14.88
CA ALA A 260 -9.13 0.80 -15.57
C ALA A 260 -10.58 0.55 -15.12
N GLY A 261 -11.01 -0.72 -15.04
CA GLY A 261 -12.34 -1.09 -14.56
C GLY A 261 -12.61 -0.63 -13.14
N LEU A 262 -11.68 -0.85 -12.21
CA LEU A 262 -11.81 -0.44 -10.82
C LEU A 262 -11.76 1.10 -10.66
N ALA A 263 -10.98 1.79 -11.50
CA ALA A 263 -11.00 3.25 -11.56
C ALA A 263 -12.38 3.77 -11.99
N LEU A 264 -13.02 3.15 -12.99
CA LEU A 264 -14.38 3.50 -13.41
C LEU A 264 -15.40 3.22 -12.30
N VAL A 265 -15.29 2.08 -11.61
CA VAL A 265 -16.11 1.72 -10.45
C VAL A 265 -15.96 2.72 -9.30
N SER A 266 -14.82 3.42 -9.18
CA SER A 266 -14.63 4.45 -8.15
C SER A 266 -15.43 5.74 -8.40
N LEU A 267 -15.80 6.05 -9.65
CA LEU A 267 -16.41 7.33 -10.03
C LEU A 267 -17.81 7.58 -9.43
N PRO A 268 -18.73 6.59 -9.40
CA PRO A 268 -20.04 6.75 -8.75
C PRO A 268 -19.94 7.14 -7.26
N PHE A 269 -18.85 6.77 -6.58
CA PHE A 269 -18.67 7.04 -5.16
C PHE A 269 -18.17 8.46 -4.85
N THR A 270 -17.87 9.27 -5.87
CA THR A 270 -17.36 10.64 -5.70
C THR A 270 -18.24 11.51 -4.80
N ARG A 271 -19.57 11.39 -4.91
CA ARG A 271 -20.52 12.13 -4.06
C ARG A 271 -20.36 11.76 -2.58
N TRP A 272 -20.20 10.46 -2.26
CA TRP A 272 -19.96 10.03 -0.89
C TRP A 272 -18.62 10.54 -0.38
N LEU A 273 -17.58 10.51 -1.21
CA LEU A 273 -16.23 10.98 -0.88
C LEU A 273 -16.10 12.50 -0.68
N ASP A 274 -17.03 13.30 -1.22
CA ASP A 274 -17.11 14.74 -0.95
C ASP A 274 -17.91 15.05 0.33
N ILE A 275 -18.93 14.25 0.66
CA ILE A 275 -19.82 14.50 1.81
C ILE A 275 -19.29 13.90 3.11
N MET A 276 -18.72 12.69 3.08
CA MET A 276 -18.26 11.97 4.28
C MET A 276 -17.26 12.76 5.14
N PRO A 277 -16.30 13.53 4.59
CA PRO A 277 -15.40 14.36 5.39
C PRO A 277 -16.10 15.45 6.21
N LEU A 278 -17.33 15.85 5.85
CA LEU A 278 -18.12 16.87 6.56
C LEU A 278 -18.69 16.37 7.90
N GLY A 279 -18.50 15.09 8.23
CA GLY A 279 -18.94 14.47 9.46
C GLY A 279 -20.20 13.61 9.30
N ALA A 280 -20.40 12.72 10.28
CA ALA A 280 -21.45 11.70 10.25
C ALA A 280 -22.87 12.28 10.34
N ALA A 281 -23.05 13.42 11.00
CA ALA A 281 -24.35 14.10 11.09
C ALA A 281 -24.79 14.65 9.73
N THR A 282 -23.91 15.42 9.07
CA THR A 282 -24.14 16.01 7.73
C THR A 282 -24.36 14.94 6.66
N ALA A 283 -23.58 13.87 6.68
CA ALA A 283 -23.76 12.78 5.73
C ALA A 283 -25.12 12.06 5.91
N ARG A 284 -25.57 11.87 7.16
CA ARG A 284 -26.88 11.27 7.46
C ARG A 284 -28.04 12.17 7.03
N SER A 285 -27.96 13.48 7.26
CA SER A 285 -29.01 14.42 6.84
C SER A 285 -29.16 14.51 5.33
N LEU A 286 -28.08 14.28 4.58
CA LEU A 286 -28.08 14.19 3.11
C LEU A 286 -28.50 12.80 2.57
N GLY A 287 -28.96 11.90 3.44
CA GLY A 287 -29.51 10.58 3.06
C GLY A 287 -28.47 9.47 2.88
N ILE A 288 -27.20 9.67 3.28
CA ILE A 288 -26.17 8.65 3.12
C ILE A 288 -26.25 7.62 4.25
N GLY A 289 -26.49 6.37 3.88
CA GLY A 289 -26.37 5.22 4.78
C GLY A 289 -24.91 4.91 5.13
N LEU A 290 -24.38 5.57 6.17
CA LEU A 290 -22.96 5.54 6.56
C LEU A 290 -22.31 4.15 6.53
N ASN A 291 -22.93 3.14 7.16
CA ASN A 291 -22.34 1.81 7.25
C ASN A 291 -22.23 1.13 5.88
N ARG A 292 -23.24 1.29 5.01
CA ARG A 292 -23.24 0.73 3.66
C ARG A 292 -22.21 1.45 2.79
N ALA A 293 -22.14 2.77 2.88
CA ALA A 293 -21.17 3.58 2.15
C ALA A 293 -19.73 3.25 2.56
N ARG A 294 -19.47 3.18 3.87
CA ARG A 294 -18.16 2.76 4.43
C ARG A 294 -17.79 1.37 3.95
N LEU A 295 -18.68 0.38 4.11
CA LEU A 295 -18.41 -0.99 3.69
C LEU A 295 -18.10 -1.08 2.19
N ALA A 296 -18.92 -0.47 1.33
CA ALA A 296 -18.69 -0.48 -0.11
C ALA A 296 -17.35 0.15 -0.51
N LEU A 297 -17.01 1.31 0.07
CA LEU A 297 -15.72 1.97 -0.16
C LEU A 297 -14.54 1.13 0.34
N LEU A 298 -14.68 0.49 1.50
CA LEU A 298 -13.63 -0.36 2.07
C LEU A 298 -13.41 -1.64 1.26
N LEU A 299 -14.49 -2.25 0.74
CA LEU A 299 -14.38 -3.38 -0.19
C LEU A 299 -13.68 -2.97 -1.48
N LEU A 300 -13.98 -1.79 -2.02
CA LEU A 300 -13.29 -1.25 -3.19
C LEU A 300 -11.80 -1.00 -2.92
N VAL A 301 -11.47 -0.35 -1.79
CA VAL A 301 -10.08 -0.14 -1.34
C VAL A 301 -9.37 -1.47 -1.21
N ALA A 302 -10.00 -2.46 -0.58
CA ALA A 302 -9.44 -3.78 -0.40
C ALA A 302 -9.12 -4.48 -1.73
N LEU A 303 -10.05 -4.41 -2.68
CA LEU A 303 -9.88 -5.01 -4.01
C LEU A 303 -8.76 -4.33 -4.79
N LEU A 304 -8.74 -2.99 -4.84
CA LEU A 304 -7.66 -2.20 -5.45
C LEU A 304 -6.29 -2.55 -4.85
N THR A 305 -6.22 -2.67 -3.52
CA THR A 305 -4.98 -2.96 -2.80
C THR A 305 -4.51 -4.39 -3.04
N ALA A 306 -5.41 -5.37 -3.00
CA ALA A 306 -5.08 -6.77 -3.26
C ALA A 306 -4.56 -6.97 -4.69
N CYS A 307 -5.24 -6.39 -5.68
CA CYS A 307 -4.82 -6.45 -7.09
C CYS A 307 -3.44 -5.80 -7.29
N ALA A 308 -3.18 -4.64 -6.69
CA ALA A 308 -1.86 -4.01 -6.79
C ALA A 308 -0.76 -4.84 -6.11
N THR A 309 -1.04 -5.38 -4.91
CA THR A 309 -0.08 -6.16 -4.14
C THR A 309 0.30 -7.47 -4.84
N LEU A 310 -0.63 -8.14 -5.49
CA LEU A 310 -0.33 -9.38 -6.23
C LEU A 310 0.67 -9.16 -7.36
N VAL A 311 0.68 -7.97 -7.95
CA VAL A 311 1.49 -7.66 -9.13
C VAL A 311 2.83 -7.06 -8.75
N VAL A 312 2.82 -6.05 -7.88
CA VAL A 312 4.03 -5.28 -7.55
C VAL A 312 4.45 -5.43 -6.10
N GLY A 313 3.86 -6.38 -5.37
CA GLY A 313 4.18 -6.63 -3.97
C GLY A 313 3.61 -5.58 -3.00
N PRO A 314 3.80 -5.81 -1.69
CA PRO A 314 3.10 -5.08 -0.64
C PRO A 314 3.65 -3.69 -0.32
N LEU A 315 4.80 -3.29 -0.89
CA LEU A 315 5.54 -2.08 -0.51
C LEU A 315 5.58 -1.07 -1.67
N SER A 316 4.95 0.10 -1.53
CA SER A 316 5.27 1.22 -2.43
C SER A 316 5.08 2.63 -1.85
N PHE A 317 4.44 2.84 -0.69
CA PHE A 317 4.07 4.17 -0.14
C PHE A 317 3.21 5.04 -1.07
N ILE A 318 2.93 4.61 -2.32
CA ILE A 318 2.22 5.38 -3.34
C ILE A 318 0.80 5.69 -2.91
N GLY A 319 0.14 4.72 -2.26
CA GLY A 319 -1.21 4.88 -1.74
C GLY A 319 -1.33 5.95 -0.66
N LEU A 320 -0.23 6.47 -0.14
CA LEU A 320 -0.21 7.56 0.82
C LEU A 320 0.34 8.85 0.17
N LEU A 321 1.41 8.74 -0.61
CA LEU A 321 2.10 9.87 -1.25
C LEU A 321 1.28 10.54 -2.36
N ALA A 322 0.80 9.77 -3.35
CA ALA A 322 0.13 10.31 -4.53
C ALA A 322 -1.15 11.11 -4.22
N PRO A 323 -2.10 10.63 -3.39
CA PRO A 323 -3.26 11.43 -2.99
C PRO A 323 -2.86 12.69 -2.19
N HIS A 324 -1.84 12.60 -1.33
CA HIS A 324 -1.36 13.76 -0.60
C HIS A 324 -0.79 14.83 -1.54
N MET A 325 0.04 14.45 -2.51
CA MET A 325 0.57 15.35 -3.54
C MET A 325 -0.54 15.96 -4.40
N ALA A 326 -1.52 15.15 -4.83
CA ALA A 326 -2.66 15.66 -5.59
C ALA A 326 -3.42 16.75 -4.81
N ARG A 327 -3.60 16.55 -3.51
CA ARG A 327 -4.26 17.52 -2.65
C ARG A 327 -3.47 18.83 -2.54
N LEU A 328 -2.14 18.74 -2.40
CA LEU A 328 -1.24 19.91 -2.36
C LEU A 328 -1.20 20.69 -3.66
N LEU A 329 -1.34 20.02 -4.81
CA LEU A 329 -1.46 20.67 -6.12
C LEU A 329 -2.82 21.36 -6.34
N GLY A 330 -3.76 21.24 -5.38
CA GLY A 330 -5.05 21.92 -5.41
C GLY A 330 -6.20 21.13 -6.02
N PHE A 331 -6.08 19.80 -6.15
CA PHE A 331 -7.20 18.92 -6.51
C PHE A 331 -8.15 18.73 -5.32
N SER A 332 -9.15 19.61 -5.20
CA SER A 332 -10.01 19.67 -3.99
C SER A 332 -11.25 18.78 -4.03
N ARG A 333 -11.96 18.66 -5.16
CA ARG A 333 -13.18 17.83 -5.29
C ARG A 333 -12.85 16.34 -5.42
N ALA A 334 -13.73 15.44 -4.99
CA ALA A 334 -13.47 13.99 -4.99
C ALA A 334 -13.05 13.47 -6.36
N ARG A 335 -13.80 13.82 -7.41
CA ARG A 335 -13.47 13.40 -8.77
C ARG A 335 -12.10 13.90 -9.22
N GLN A 336 -11.79 15.16 -8.92
CA GLN A 336 -10.51 15.78 -9.30
C GLN A 336 -9.34 15.17 -8.55
N HIS A 337 -9.54 14.91 -7.25
CA HIS A 337 -8.55 14.27 -6.39
C HIS A 337 -8.28 12.83 -6.85
N LEU A 338 -9.32 12.04 -7.17
CA LEU A 338 -9.15 10.69 -7.70
C LEU A 338 -8.33 10.68 -8.99
N VAL A 339 -8.66 11.56 -9.96
CA VAL A 339 -7.94 11.66 -11.23
C VAL A 339 -6.50 12.14 -11.02
N GLY A 340 -6.31 13.21 -10.25
CA GLY A 340 -4.98 13.76 -9.97
C GLY A 340 -4.09 12.77 -9.24
N ALA A 341 -4.62 12.09 -8.23
CA ALA A 341 -3.90 11.06 -7.48
C ALA A 341 -3.55 9.87 -8.37
N ALA A 342 -4.49 9.39 -9.20
CA ALA A 342 -4.24 8.30 -10.13
C ALA A 342 -3.10 8.64 -11.12
N LEU A 343 -3.13 9.82 -11.73
CA LEU A 343 -2.06 10.28 -12.64
C LEU A 343 -0.70 10.38 -11.94
N ILE A 344 -0.66 10.95 -10.74
CA ILE A 344 0.58 11.06 -9.94
C ILE A 344 1.07 9.67 -9.53
N GLY A 345 0.18 8.78 -9.09
CA GLY A 345 0.53 7.41 -8.71
C GLY A 345 1.11 6.61 -9.87
N MET A 346 0.49 6.69 -11.05
CA MET A 346 1.02 6.10 -12.28
C MET A 346 2.42 6.66 -12.60
N LEU A 347 2.56 7.99 -12.59
CA LEU A 347 3.82 8.65 -12.91
C LEU A 347 4.94 8.24 -11.95
N LEU A 348 4.68 8.28 -10.64
CA LEU A 348 5.64 7.90 -9.62
C LEU A 348 6.10 6.45 -9.77
N MET A 349 5.17 5.53 -10.07
CA MET A 349 5.53 4.11 -10.16
C MET A 349 6.29 3.79 -11.45
N VAL A 350 5.91 4.40 -12.57
CA VAL A 350 6.65 4.28 -13.84
C VAL A 350 8.07 4.83 -13.69
N LEU A 351 8.22 5.98 -13.02
CA LEU A 351 9.54 6.54 -12.74
C LEU A 351 10.33 5.65 -11.77
N ALA A 352 9.70 5.10 -10.72
CA ALA A 352 10.36 4.20 -9.78
C ALA A 352 10.87 2.91 -10.46
N ASP A 353 10.05 2.32 -11.33
CA ASP A 353 10.45 1.17 -12.15
C ASP A 353 11.61 1.51 -13.09
N TRP A 354 11.54 2.64 -13.79
CA TRP A 354 12.60 3.06 -14.69
C TRP A 354 13.91 3.31 -13.94
N VAL A 355 13.86 4.11 -12.86
CA VAL A 355 15.02 4.40 -12.00
C VAL A 355 15.63 3.12 -11.42
N GLY A 356 14.79 2.20 -10.94
CA GLY A 356 15.24 0.91 -10.40
C GLY A 356 16.03 0.06 -11.40
N ARG A 357 15.67 0.14 -12.69
CA ARG A 357 16.40 -0.51 -13.79
C ARG A 357 17.72 0.19 -14.16
N GLN A 358 17.87 1.49 -13.87
CA GLN A 358 19.02 2.28 -14.34
C GLN A 358 20.11 2.49 -13.27
N ILE A 359 19.77 2.55 -11.97
CA ILE A 359 20.75 2.99 -10.95
C ILE A 359 21.90 2.00 -10.73
N MET A 360 21.65 0.68 -10.76
CA MET A 360 22.65 -0.34 -10.39
C MET A 360 22.91 -1.38 -11.48
N LEU A 361 22.81 -1.01 -12.76
CA LEU A 361 23.08 -1.92 -13.88
C LEU A 361 24.42 -2.69 -13.67
N PRO A 362 24.47 -4.03 -13.79
CA PRO A 362 23.45 -4.96 -14.30
C PRO A 362 22.42 -5.46 -13.26
N TYR A 363 22.49 -5.01 -12.01
CA TYR A 363 21.52 -5.35 -10.96
C TYR A 363 20.33 -4.38 -10.98
N GLU A 364 19.13 -4.91 -10.75
CA GLU A 364 17.91 -4.10 -10.70
C GLU A 364 17.43 -3.92 -9.27
N ILE A 365 17.06 -2.68 -8.92
CA ILE A 365 16.40 -2.38 -7.65
C ILE A 365 14.87 -2.49 -7.84
N PRO A 366 14.16 -3.22 -6.97
CA PRO A 366 12.71 -3.36 -7.03
C PRO A 366 11.99 -2.00 -7.01
N ALA A 367 11.03 -1.82 -7.92
CA ALA A 367 10.29 -0.56 -8.07
C ALA A 367 9.61 -0.11 -6.77
N GLY A 368 9.10 -1.06 -5.97
CA GLY A 368 8.48 -0.80 -4.67
C GLY A 368 9.44 -0.19 -3.65
N LEU A 369 10.70 -0.66 -3.62
CA LEU A 369 11.75 -0.07 -2.79
C LEU A 369 12.11 1.34 -3.23
N VAL A 370 12.27 1.58 -4.53
CA VAL A 370 12.56 2.92 -5.08
C VAL A 370 11.42 3.88 -4.73
N ALA A 371 10.18 3.47 -4.93
CA ALA A 371 9.00 4.27 -4.56
C ALA A 371 8.94 4.56 -3.06
N SER A 372 9.27 3.58 -2.22
CA SER A 372 9.31 3.73 -0.76
C SER A 372 10.39 4.72 -0.31
N LEU A 373 11.58 4.70 -0.94
CA LEU A 373 12.66 5.64 -0.65
C LEU A 373 12.26 7.08 -1.04
N ILE A 374 11.67 7.26 -2.23
CA ILE A 374 11.16 8.56 -2.68
C ILE A 374 10.08 9.08 -1.72
N GLY A 375 9.13 8.22 -1.35
CA GLY A 375 8.07 8.56 -0.40
C GLY A 375 8.61 8.92 0.97
N GLY A 376 9.47 8.08 1.55
CA GLY A 376 10.09 8.33 2.86
C GLY A 376 10.86 9.64 2.90
N ALA A 377 11.68 9.93 1.88
CA ALA A 377 12.40 11.19 1.77
C ALA A 377 11.46 12.40 1.69
N TYR A 378 10.41 12.30 0.88
CA TYR A 378 9.38 13.34 0.77
C TYR A 378 8.68 13.61 2.11
N PHE A 379 8.30 12.55 2.84
CA PHE A 379 7.64 12.69 4.15
C PHE A 379 8.55 13.34 5.20
N MET A 380 9.81 12.92 5.29
CA MET A 380 10.77 13.52 6.21
C MET A 380 10.97 15.01 5.91
N TRP A 381 11.03 15.39 4.63
CA TRP A 381 11.12 16.79 4.24
C TRP A 381 9.84 17.58 4.58
N GLY A 382 8.66 17.01 4.33
CA GLY A 382 7.38 17.64 4.66
C GLY A 382 7.18 17.85 6.16
N LEU A 383 7.56 16.87 6.99
CA LEU A 383 7.49 16.96 8.45
C LEU A 383 8.39 18.05 9.04
N ARG A 384 9.50 18.40 8.39
CA ARG A 384 10.36 19.53 8.83
C ARG A 384 9.72 20.90 8.62
N ARG A 385 8.68 20.99 7.79
CA ARG A 385 7.98 22.24 7.46
C ARG A 385 6.69 22.45 8.25
N LEU A 386 6.26 21.44 9.02
CA LEU A 386 5.20 21.52 10.02
C LEU A 386 5.81 21.85 11.37
#